data_AF-A0A1Q7VT85-F1
#
_entry.id   AF-A0A1Q7VT85-F1
#
_cell.length_a   1.000
_cell.length_b   1.000
_cell.length_c   1.000
_cell.angle_alpha   90.00
_cell.angle_beta   90.00
_cell.angle_gamma   90.00
#
_symmetry.space_group_name_H-M   'P 1'
#
loop_
_entity.id
_entity.type
_entity.pdbx_description
1 polymer ?
#
loop_
_entity_poly.entity_id
_entity_poly.type
_entity_poly.pdbx_seq_one_letter_code
_entity_poly.pdbx_strand_id
1 'polypeptide(L)'
;MSTHFRGPELLITDEMIAVRVPQWRQLRICKLRDPQVVILRTWWPIGPRVYELHAWYGDHLICLYSTRDGARFGQVRRALVRSFETERERHERYGVSAAIPSPM
;
A
#
# COMPACT_ATOMS: atom_id res chain seq x y z
N MET A 1 -14.11 -3.87 -6.99
CA MET A 1 -13.36 -3.59 -5.77
C MET A 1 -13.14 -4.88 -5.00
N SER A 2 -11.89 -5.30 -4.88
CA SER A 2 -11.44 -6.50 -4.16
C SER A 2 -10.65 -6.08 -2.91
N THR A 3 -10.82 -6.81 -1.80
CA THR A 3 -10.11 -6.52 -0.55
C THR A 3 -8.91 -7.46 -0.40
N HIS A 4 -7.72 -6.91 -0.25
CA HIS A 4 -6.48 -7.68 -0.07
C HIS A 4 -6.07 -7.80 1.40
N PHE A 5 -6.47 -6.84 2.24
CA PHE A 5 -6.26 -6.89 3.68
C PHE A 5 -7.34 -6.11 4.42
N ARG A 6 -7.83 -6.66 5.53
CA ARG A 6 -8.77 -5.98 6.44
C ARG A 6 -8.34 -6.20 7.88
N GLY A 7 -7.98 -5.12 8.55
CA GLY A 7 -7.66 -5.10 9.97
C GLY A 7 -8.35 -3.94 10.68
N PRO A 8 -8.20 -3.85 12.02
CA PRO A 8 -8.86 -2.80 12.82
C PRO A 8 -8.35 -1.38 12.49
N GLU A 9 -7.12 -1.27 12.00
CA GLU A 9 -6.39 -0.02 11.78
C GLU A 9 -6.13 0.29 10.30
N LEU A 10 -6.28 -0.71 9.43
CA LEU A 10 -5.85 -0.66 8.04
C LEU A 10 -6.78 -1.52 7.17
N LEU A 11 -7.21 -0.94 6.05
CA LEU A 11 -7.91 -1.63 4.96
C LEU A 11 -7.12 -1.39 3.67
N ILE A 12 -6.83 -2.46 2.92
CA ILE A 12 -6.21 -2.38 1.60
C ILE A 12 -7.13 -3.06 0.60
N THR A 13 -7.53 -2.30 -0.42
CA THR A 13 -8.24 -2.79 -1.59
C THR A 13 -7.39 -2.62 -2.84
N ASP A 14 -7.91 -3.08 -3.98
CA ASP A 14 -7.36 -2.82 -5.31
C ASP A 14 -7.36 -1.34 -5.71
N GLU A 15 -8.12 -0.49 -5.02
CA GLU A 15 -8.27 0.93 -5.38
C GLU A 15 -7.70 1.89 -4.33
N MET A 16 -7.69 1.51 -3.05
CA MET A 16 -7.35 2.40 -1.96
C MET A 16 -6.74 1.71 -0.73
N ILE A 17 -6.04 2.52 0.05
CA ILE A 17 -5.64 2.23 1.42
C ILE A 17 -6.42 3.16 2.34
N ALA A 18 -7.15 2.60 3.30
CA ALA A 18 -7.71 3.35 4.42
C ALA A 18 -6.90 3.07 5.68
N VAL A 19 -6.31 4.11 6.25
CA VAL A 19 -5.55 4.07 7.51
C VAL A 19 -6.38 4.78 8.57
N ARG A 20 -6.56 4.16 9.75
CA ARG A 20 -7.32 4.77 10.86
C ARG A 20 -6.45 5.46 11.90
N VAL A 21 -5.22 4.99 12.08
CA VAL A 21 -4.27 5.47 13.09
C VAL A 21 -2.91 5.74 12.44
N PRO A 22 -2.19 6.82 12.81
CA PRO A 22 -2.52 7.79 13.87
C PRO A 22 -3.61 8.80 13.48
N GLN A 23 -3.98 8.89 12.20
CA GLN A 23 -5.04 9.75 11.69
C GLN A 23 -5.83 9.02 10.59
N TRP A 24 -7.13 9.30 10.50
CA TRP A 24 -7.97 8.77 9.43
C TRP A 24 -7.55 9.34 8.08
N ARG A 25 -7.13 8.47 7.16
CA ARG A 25 -6.71 8.83 5.81
C ARG A 25 -7.17 7.80 4.80
N GLN A 26 -7.58 8.26 3.63
CA GLN A 26 -7.88 7.43 2.47
C GLN A 26 -6.96 7.84 1.33
N LEU A 27 -6.20 6.89 0.82
CA LEU A 27 -5.16 7.11 -0.18
C LEU A 27 -5.42 6.18 -1.37
N ARG A 28 -5.48 6.72 -2.57
CA ARG A 28 -5.67 5.92 -3.79
C ARG A 28 -4.38 5.18 -4.13
N ILE A 29 -4.48 3.89 -4.46
CA ILE A 29 -3.32 3.06 -4.85
C ILE A 29 -2.58 3.67 -6.05
N CYS A 30 -3.32 4.12 -7.07
CA CYS A 30 -2.74 4.74 -8.27
C CYS A 30 -2.00 6.07 -8.03
N LYS A 31 -2.06 6.63 -6.81
CA LYS A 31 -1.32 7.85 -6.43
C LYS A 31 -0.10 7.56 -5.56
N LEU A 32 0.06 6.31 -5.10
CA LEU A 32 1.21 5.89 -4.32
C LEU A 32 2.37 5.49 -5.25
N ARG A 33 3.58 5.90 -4.90
CA ARG A 33 4.80 5.58 -5.64
C ARG A 33 5.87 5.08 -4.69
N ASP A 34 6.75 4.22 -5.21
CA ASP A 34 7.96 3.74 -4.55
C ASP A 34 7.73 3.31 -3.07
N PRO A 35 7.04 2.18 -2.83
CA PRO A 35 6.82 1.68 -1.49
C PRO A 35 8.12 1.17 -0.85
N GLN A 36 8.45 1.71 0.32
CA GLN A 36 9.69 1.46 1.05
C GLN A 36 9.44 0.76 2.38
N VAL A 37 10.34 -0.14 2.77
CA VAL A 37 10.33 -0.80 4.08
C VAL A 37 11.43 -0.21 4.94
N VAL A 38 11.04 0.32 6.11
CA VAL A 38 11.98 0.85 7.11
C VAL A 38 11.89 -0.04 8.35
N ILE A 39 13.05 -0.46 8.87
CA ILE A 39 13.13 -1.24 10.11
C ILE A 39 13.87 -0.40 11.14
N LEU A 40 13.13 0.14 12.10
CA LEU A 40 13.66 0.93 13.19
C LEU A 40 13.96 0.03 14.39
N ARG A 41 15.05 0.34 15.11
CA ARG A 41 15.35 -0.24 16.42
C ARG A 41 15.25 0.88 17.44
N THR A 42 14.34 0.72 18.40
CA THR A 42 14.08 1.73 19.43
C THR A 42 15.29 1.93 20.37
N TRP A 43 16.10 0.89 20.61
CA TRP A 43 17.28 0.91 21.49
C TRP A 43 18.33 -0.03 20.89
N TRP A 44 19.57 0.42 20.69
CA TRP A 44 20.63 -0.46 20.21
C TRP A 44 21.36 -1.10 21.41
N PRO A 45 21.68 -2.42 21.41
CA PRO A 45 21.45 -3.43 20.37
C PRO A 45 20.19 -4.30 20.53
N ILE A 46 19.41 -4.16 21.62
CA ILE A 46 18.40 -5.15 22.07
C ILE A 46 16.94 -4.68 21.92
N GLY A 47 16.71 -3.41 21.55
CA GLY A 47 15.36 -2.83 21.51
C GLY A 47 14.45 -3.51 20.47
N PRO A 48 13.12 -3.49 20.70
CA PRO A 48 12.16 -4.07 19.78
C PRO A 48 12.25 -3.43 18.39
N ARG A 49 12.11 -4.28 17.36
CA ARG A 49 12.02 -3.84 15.97
C ARG A 49 10.66 -3.21 15.73
N VAL A 50 10.65 -2.05 15.10
CA VAL A 50 9.45 -1.43 14.54
C VAL A 50 9.58 -1.50 13.02
N TYR A 51 8.57 -2.07 12.37
CA TYR A 51 8.48 -2.21 10.94
C TYR A 51 7.55 -1.14 10.41
N GLU A 52 8.05 -0.33 9.49
CA GLU A 52 7.28 0.74 8.86
C GLU A 52 7.23 0.56 7.35
N LEU A 53 6.07 0.88 6.80
CA LEU A 53 5.81 0.88 5.36
C LEU A 53 5.57 2.32 4.94
N HIS A 54 6.44 2.83 4.09
CA HIS A 54 6.39 4.19 3.57
C HIS A 54 6.07 4.18 2.09
N ALA A 55 5.48 5.25 1.57
CA ALA A 55 5.31 5.47 0.15
C ALA A 55 5.22 6.97 -0.15
N TRP A 56 5.52 7.34 -1.38
CA TRP A 56 5.32 8.70 -1.85
C TRP A 56 3.88 8.90 -2.31
N TYR A 57 3.23 9.95 -1.81
CA TYR A 57 1.93 10.43 -2.28
C TYR A 57 2.10 11.86 -2.79
N GLY A 58 2.14 12.03 -4.12
CA GLY A 58 2.65 13.26 -4.71
C GLY A 58 4.12 13.46 -4.31
N ASP A 59 4.42 14.60 -3.68
CA ASP A 59 5.77 14.97 -3.21
C ASP A 59 5.96 14.73 -1.70
N HIS A 60 5.04 14.01 -1.06
CA HIS A 60 5.09 13.71 0.37
C HIS A 60 5.39 12.24 0.62
N LEU A 61 6.50 11.96 1.31
CA LEU A 61 6.76 10.64 1.88
C LEU A 61 5.86 10.43 3.11
N ILE A 62 5.03 9.39 3.09
CA ILE A 62 4.07 9.09 4.13
C ILE A 62 4.26 7.68 4.69
N CYS A 63 4.17 7.54 6.02
CA CYS A 63 4.09 6.24 6.68
C CYS A 63 2.64 5.71 6.57
N LEU A 64 2.47 4.63 5.81
CA LEU A 64 1.18 3.97 5.58
C LEU A 64 0.80 3.03 6.73
N TYR A 65 1.80 2.38 7.34
CA TYR A 65 1.59 1.40 8.39
C TYR A 65 2.85 1.23 9.23
N SER A 66 2.69 1.16 10.56
CA SER A 66 3.78 0.91 11.52
C SER A 66 3.34 -0.16 12.51
N THR A 67 4.20 -1.13 12.80
CA THR A 67 3.91 -2.19 13.76
C THR A 67 5.17 -2.79 14.35
N ARG A 68 5.06 -3.40 15.53
CA ARG A 68 6.11 -4.26 16.10
C ARG A 68 5.94 -5.74 15.72
N ASP A 69 4.80 -6.10 15.14
CA ASP A 69 4.49 -7.47 14.73
C ASP A 69 4.97 -7.73 13.30
N GLY A 70 6.06 -8.48 13.18
CA GLY A 70 6.63 -8.85 11.88
C GLY A 70 5.73 -9.73 11.01
N ALA A 71 4.89 -10.58 11.61
CA ALA A 71 3.97 -11.42 10.86
C ALA A 71 2.85 -10.59 10.24
N ARG A 72 2.25 -9.69 11.03
CA ARG A 72 1.24 -8.75 10.55
C ARG A 72 1.81 -7.77 9.52
N PHE A 73 3.04 -7.29 9.72
CA PHE A 73 3.75 -6.50 8.71
C PHE A 73 3.89 -7.25 7.39
N GLY A 74 4.29 -8.53 7.42
CA GLY A 74 4.42 -9.35 6.23
C GLY A 74 3.09 -9.53 5.47
N GLN A 75 1.97 -9.68 6.18
CA GLN A 75 0.64 -9.73 5.57
C GLN A 75 0.28 -8.41 4.88
N VAL A 76 0.45 -7.28 5.56
CA VAL A 76 0.18 -5.94 5.02
C VAL A 76 1.04 -5.65 3.78
N ARG A 77 2.34 -5.96 3.85
CA ARG A 77 3.25 -5.78 2.71
C ARG A 77 2.80 -6.58 1.49
N ARG A 78 2.44 -7.86 1.67
CA ARG A 78 1.94 -8.70 0.56
C ARG A 78 0.63 -8.15 -0.02
N ALA A 79 -0.28 -7.70 0.83
CA ALA A 79 -1.54 -7.11 0.38
C ALA A 79 -1.31 -5.82 -0.42
N LEU A 80 -0.35 -5.00 -0.02
CA LEU A 80 0.02 -3.80 -0.78
C LEU A 80 0.60 -4.17 -2.16
N VAL A 81 1.53 -5.12 -2.22
CA VAL A 81 2.08 -5.59 -3.51
C VAL A 81 0.96 -6.08 -4.43
N ARG A 82 0.04 -6.92 -3.92
CA ARG A 82 -1.12 -7.41 -4.66
C ARG A 82 -2.04 -6.29 -5.17
N SER A 83 -2.22 -5.23 -4.37
CA SER A 83 -3.02 -4.09 -4.80
C SER A 83 -2.37 -3.32 -5.96
N PHE A 84 -1.05 -3.15 -5.95
CA PHE A 84 -0.33 -2.53 -7.08
C PHE A 84 -0.37 -3.40 -8.34
N GLU A 85 -0.21 -4.71 -8.20
CA GLU A 85 -0.33 -5.65 -9.32
C GLU A 85 -1.74 -5.57 -9.94
N THR A 86 -2.78 -5.58 -9.11
CA THR A 86 -4.17 -5.50 -9.56
C THR A 86 -4.48 -4.15 -10.22
N GLU A 87 -3.96 -3.04 -9.67
CA GLU A 87 -4.12 -1.71 -10.25
C GLU A 87 -3.43 -1.61 -11.62
N ARG A 88 -2.21 -2.16 -11.73
CA ARG A 88 -1.47 -2.21 -12.98
C ARG A 88 -2.21 -3.04 -14.04
N GLU A 89 -2.67 -4.24 -13.70
CA GLU A 89 -3.47 -5.07 -14.61
C GLU A 89 -4.76 -4.38 -15.05
N ARG A 90 -5.38 -3.62 -14.14
CA ARG A 90 -6.56 -2.82 -14.46
C ARG A 90 -6.21 -1.73 -15.45
N HIS A 91 -5.13 -0.98 -15.19
CA HIS A 91 -4.66 0.06 -16.11
C HIS A 91 -4.29 -0.50 -17.48
N GLU A 92 -3.68 -1.68 -17.54
CA GLU A 92 -3.39 -2.37 -18.80
C GLU A 92 -4.68 -2.81 -19.51
N ARG A 93 -5.64 -3.43 -18.82
CA ARG A 93 -6.93 -3.84 -19.41
C ARG A 93 -7.76 -2.67 -19.95
N TYR A 94 -7.90 -1.59 -19.17
CA TYR A 94 -8.73 -0.45 -19.57
C TYR A 94 -7.98 0.58 -20.44
N GLY A 95 -6.66 0.70 -20.28
CA GLY A 95 -5.80 1.55 -21.11
C GLY A 95 -5.63 1.00 -22.53
N VAL A 96 -5.60 -0.33 -22.70
CA VAL A 96 -5.65 -0.99 -24.02
C VAL A 96 -7.04 -0.89 -24.64
N SER A 97 -8.11 -0.93 -23.84
CA SER A 97 -9.49 -0.83 -24.32
C SER A 97 -9.82 0.56 -24.90
N ALA A 98 -9.16 1.63 -24.45
CA ALA A 98 -9.26 2.98 -25.04
C ALA A 98 -8.49 3.14 -26.36
N ALA A 99 -7.65 2.18 -26.74
CA ALA A 99 -6.77 2.24 -27.90
C ALA A 99 -7.20 1.35 -29.07
N ILE A 100 -8.38 0.69 -29.01
CA ILE A 100 -8.91 -0.05 -30.16
C ILE A 100 -9.49 0.97 -31.16
N PRO A 101 -8.90 1.17 -32.35
CA PRO A 101 -9.55 1.94 -33.40
C PRO A 101 -10.75 1.11 -33.89
N SER A 102 -11.92 1.74 -34.00
CA SER A 102 -13.05 1.15 -34.70
C SER A 102 -12.59 0.66 -36.09
N PRO A 103 -12.94 -0.57 -36.50
CA PRO A 103 -12.69 -0.98 -37.88
C PRO A 103 -13.55 -0.08 -38.77
N MET A 104 -12.89 0.67 -39.65
CA MET A 104 -13.53 1.23 -40.85
C MET A 104 -13.88 0.10 -41.81
#